data_AF-A0A1T5D7W5-F1
#
_entry.id   AF-A0A1T5D7W5-F1
#
_cell.length_a   1.000
_cell.length_b   1.000
_cell.length_c   1.000
_cell.angle_alpha   90.00
_cell.angle_beta   90.00
_cell.angle_gamma   90.00
#
_symmetry.space_group_name_H-M   'P 1'
#
loop_
_entity.id
_entity.type
_entity.pdbx_description
1 polymer ?
#
loop_
_entity_poly.entity_id
_entity_poly.type
_entity_poly.pdbx_seq_one_letter_code
_entity_poly.pdbx_strand_id
1 'polypeptide(L)'
;MNKLLGYLFTPIHYLFFGLVLCIFHPIQWISLKAGGLEAHKKSVDIMNLFLLGTYYILGSSIKFTNRFDLPGNRPIIFTANHQSMYDIPPLIWFLRKHHAKFISKIELTKGIPSISFNLKYGGGANIDRKDSKQAIAEILKLGERMKQNNWSAVIFPEGTRSRDGRIKQFAVGGVATLLKRCPNALIVPVAITGSWKFVRYGTFPLSFGEKMTWSVLEPIEYTGGPLEELMLKVEKQIRDEVEQTLI
;
A
#
# COMPACT_ATOMS: atom_id res chain seq x y z
N MET A 1 25.27 6.93 -4.01
CA MET A 1 24.04 7.72 -4.24
C MET A 1 24.02 8.90 -3.29
N ASN A 2 23.83 10.10 -3.85
CA ASN A 2 24.40 11.33 -3.30
C ASN A 2 23.37 12.12 -2.49
N LYS A 3 23.50 12.10 -1.16
CA LYS A 3 22.71 12.93 -0.22
C LYS A 3 22.67 14.41 -0.63
N LEU A 4 23.73 14.92 -1.27
CA LEU A 4 23.80 16.28 -1.81
C LEU A 4 22.74 16.54 -2.88
N LEU A 5 22.59 15.63 -3.85
CA LEU A 5 21.53 15.72 -4.86
C LEU A 5 20.16 15.60 -4.21
N GLY A 6 20.04 14.81 -3.14
CA GLY A 6 18.85 14.77 -2.30
C GLY A 6 18.41 16.16 -1.84
N TYR A 7 19.32 16.99 -1.32
CA TYR A 7 19.00 18.37 -0.91
C TYR A 7 18.48 19.24 -2.05
N LEU A 8 19.00 19.07 -3.26
CA LEU A 8 18.59 19.85 -4.43
C LEU A 8 17.21 19.43 -4.97
N PHE A 9 16.97 18.12 -5.07
CA PHE A 9 15.78 17.59 -5.73
C PHE A 9 14.60 17.34 -4.78
N THR A 10 14.83 17.22 -3.47
CA THR A 10 13.74 17.02 -2.49
C THR A 10 12.73 18.18 -2.47
N PRO A 11 13.13 19.46 -2.47
CA PRO A 11 12.18 20.58 -2.55
C PRO A 11 11.31 20.51 -3.81
N ILE A 12 11.92 20.18 -4.96
CA ILE A 12 11.20 20.02 -6.23
C ILE A 12 10.21 18.86 -6.13
N HIS A 13 10.65 17.70 -5.64
CA HIS A 13 9.78 16.55 -5.39
C HIS A 13 8.57 16.94 -4.53
N TYR A 14 8.79 17.59 -3.38
CA TYR A 14 7.70 17.97 -2.48
C TYR A 14 6.76 19.02 -3.07
N LEU A 15 7.28 19.97 -3.85
CA LEU A 15 6.44 20.92 -4.57
C LEU A 15 5.49 20.19 -5.52
N PHE A 16 6.01 19.32 -6.39
CA PHE A 16 5.17 18.58 -7.34
C PHE A 16 4.24 17.58 -6.64
N PHE A 17 4.72 16.87 -5.62
CA PHE A 17 3.91 15.94 -4.84
C PHE A 17 2.73 16.68 -4.17
N GLY A 18 3.00 17.81 -3.53
CA GLY A 18 1.98 18.67 -2.92
C GLY A 18 1.00 19.24 -3.93
N LEU A 19 1.48 19.73 -5.08
CA LEU A 19 0.63 20.23 -6.16
C LEU A 19 -0.32 19.15 -6.68
N VAL A 20 0.17 17.93 -6.91
CA VAL A 20 -0.67 16.79 -7.31
C VAL A 20 -1.76 16.55 -6.27
N LEU A 21 -1.42 16.53 -4.98
CA LEU A 21 -2.43 16.35 -3.92
C LEU A 21 -3.47 17.48 -3.89
N CYS A 22 -3.06 18.73 -4.06
CA CYS A 22 -3.97 19.88 -4.06
C CYS A 22 -4.87 19.90 -5.29
N ILE A 23 -4.35 19.62 -6.48
CA ILE A 23 -5.11 19.58 -7.74
C ILE A 23 -6.12 18.43 -7.71
N PHE A 24 -5.71 17.24 -7.27
CA PHE A 24 -6.60 16.08 -7.23
C PHE A 24 -7.63 16.14 -6.11
N HIS A 25 -7.52 17.06 -5.14
CA HIS A 25 -8.47 17.14 -4.05
C HIS A 25 -9.89 17.55 -4.53
N PRO A 26 -10.07 18.69 -5.24
CA PRO A 26 -11.35 19.02 -5.84
C PRO A 26 -11.78 18.01 -6.90
N ILE A 27 -10.84 17.44 -7.68
CA ILE A 27 -11.17 16.40 -8.67
C ILE A 27 -11.79 15.17 -8.01
N GLN A 28 -11.20 14.68 -6.91
CA GLN A 28 -11.73 13.56 -6.14
C GLN A 28 -13.11 13.88 -5.56
N TRP A 29 -13.30 15.10 -5.04
CA TRP A 29 -14.58 15.53 -4.50
C TRP A 29 -15.67 15.58 -5.58
N ILE A 30 -15.40 16.20 -6.73
CA ILE A 30 -16.33 16.26 -7.87
C ILE A 30 -16.61 14.84 -8.38
N SER A 31 -15.57 14.01 -8.54
CA SER A 31 -15.71 12.64 -9.02
C SER A 31 -16.62 11.82 -8.10
N LEU A 32 -16.46 11.95 -6.79
CA LEU A 32 -17.31 11.27 -5.82
C LEU A 32 -18.77 11.77 -5.88
N LYS A 33 -18.97 13.08 -6.00
CA LYS A 33 -20.30 13.70 -6.00
C LYS A 33 -21.09 13.43 -7.28
N ALA A 34 -20.44 13.51 -8.44
CA ALA A 34 -21.09 13.38 -9.75
C ALA A 34 -21.08 11.94 -10.28
N GLY A 35 -20.02 11.17 -10.02
CA GLY A 35 -19.82 9.83 -10.59
C GLY A 35 -19.71 8.70 -9.56
N GLY A 36 -19.94 9.00 -8.28
CA GLY A 36 -19.91 8.01 -7.19
C GLY A 36 -18.53 7.41 -6.95
N LEU A 37 -18.52 6.24 -6.31
CA LEU A 37 -17.29 5.60 -5.83
C LEU A 37 -16.36 5.14 -6.96
N GLU A 38 -16.90 4.69 -8.09
CA GLU A 38 -16.11 4.25 -9.24
C GLU A 38 -15.34 5.42 -9.88
N ALA A 39 -16.00 6.56 -10.08
CA ALA A 39 -15.33 7.76 -10.58
C ALA A 39 -14.28 8.28 -9.57
N HIS A 40 -14.63 8.29 -8.27
CA HIS A 40 -13.67 8.65 -7.22
C HIS A 40 -12.44 7.74 -7.25
N LYS A 41 -12.63 6.42 -7.32
CA LYS A 41 -11.53 5.45 -7.43
C LYS A 41 -10.65 5.71 -8.65
N LYS A 42 -11.22 5.96 -9.83
CA LYS A 42 -10.45 6.29 -11.04
C LYS A 42 -9.61 7.56 -10.84
N SER A 43 -10.15 8.59 -10.21
CA SER A 43 -9.40 9.81 -9.90
C SER A 43 -8.23 9.55 -8.95
N VAL A 44 -8.42 8.66 -7.96
CA VAL A 44 -7.35 8.24 -7.03
C VAL A 44 -6.26 7.45 -7.77
N ASP A 45 -6.63 6.55 -8.68
CA ASP A 45 -5.66 5.81 -9.49
C ASP A 45 -4.79 6.78 -10.29
N ILE A 46 -5.42 7.69 -11.03
CA ILE A 46 -4.74 8.67 -11.88
C ILE A 46 -3.85 9.57 -11.01
N MET A 47 -4.33 10.03 -9.85
CA MET A 47 -3.50 10.79 -8.92
C MET A 47 -2.22 10.01 -8.56
N ASN A 48 -2.35 8.73 -8.24
CA ASN A 48 -1.19 7.92 -7.84
C ASN A 48 -0.22 7.72 -9.01
N LEU A 49 -0.67 7.63 -10.27
CA LEU A 49 0.22 7.68 -11.44
C LEU A 49 1.06 8.95 -11.46
N PHE A 50 0.46 10.13 -11.22
CA PHE A 50 1.21 11.38 -11.13
C PHE A 50 2.17 11.41 -9.93
N LEU A 51 1.77 10.84 -8.79
CA LEU A 51 2.66 10.69 -7.64
C LEU A 51 3.87 9.80 -7.97
N LEU A 52 3.74 8.75 -8.78
CA LEU A 52 4.88 7.96 -9.27
C LEU A 52 5.86 8.83 -10.06
N GLY A 53 5.34 9.73 -10.89
CA GLY A 53 6.14 10.70 -11.66
C GLY A 53 7.10 11.49 -10.77
N THR A 54 6.67 11.83 -9.56
CA THR A 54 7.52 12.58 -8.62
C THR A 54 8.72 11.80 -8.11
N TYR A 55 8.74 10.46 -8.20
CA TYR A 55 9.87 9.65 -7.71
C TYR A 55 11.04 9.76 -8.70
N TYR A 56 10.73 9.90 -9.98
CA TYR A 56 11.71 10.11 -11.05
C TYR A 56 12.39 11.49 -10.97
N ILE A 57 11.76 12.50 -10.37
CA ILE A 57 12.41 13.79 -10.05
C ILE A 57 13.63 13.58 -9.14
N LEU A 58 13.54 12.62 -8.22
CA LEU A 58 14.66 12.22 -7.35
C LEU A 58 15.59 11.20 -8.03
N GLY A 59 15.56 11.08 -9.35
CA GLY A 59 16.34 10.11 -10.12
C GLY A 59 16.04 8.65 -9.76
N SER A 60 14.97 8.40 -9.00
CA SER A 60 14.65 7.07 -8.47
C SER A 60 13.74 6.32 -9.45
N SER A 61 13.93 5.00 -9.54
CA SER A 61 13.19 4.14 -10.47
C SER A 61 12.27 3.18 -9.74
N ILE A 62 11.12 2.91 -10.36
CA ILE A 62 10.11 1.97 -9.85
C ILE A 62 10.04 0.78 -10.79
N LYS A 63 10.28 -0.42 -10.26
CA LYS A 63 10.05 -1.68 -11.00
C LYS A 63 8.96 -2.48 -10.31
N PHE A 64 7.81 -2.61 -10.96
CA PHE A 64 6.73 -3.47 -10.49
C PHE A 64 6.69 -4.74 -11.35
N THR A 65 6.89 -5.90 -10.71
CA THR A 65 6.92 -7.20 -11.38
C THR A 65 5.74 -8.03 -10.89
N ASN A 66 4.89 -8.50 -11.80
CA ASN A 66 3.89 -9.52 -11.53
C ASN A 66 3.92 -10.57 -12.64
N ARG A 67 4.25 -11.80 -12.28
CA ARG A 67 4.32 -12.94 -13.21
C ARG A 67 3.08 -13.85 -13.12
N PHE A 68 2.13 -13.51 -12.27
CA PHE A 68 0.96 -14.33 -11.97
C PHE A 68 -0.30 -13.71 -12.57
N ASP A 69 -1.15 -14.55 -13.15
CA ASP A 69 -2.48 -14.15 -13.58
C ASP A 69 -3.42 -14.14 -12.37
N LEU A 70 -3.46 -12.99 -11.70
CA LEU A 70 -4.31 -12.79 -10.53
C LEU A 70 -5.78 -12.65 -10.93
N PRO A 71 -6.71 -13.35 -10.26
CA PRO A 71 -8.12 -13.37 -10.61
C PRO A 71 -8.75 -11.97 -10.50
N GLY A 72 -9.58 -11.61 -11.49
CA GLY A 72 -10.33 -10.35 -11.50
C GLY A 72 -11.69 -10.43 -10.80
N ASN A 73 -12.22 -11.64 -10.61
CA ASN A 73 -13.55 -11.94 -10.07
C ASN A 73 -13.52 -12.49 -8.64
N ARG A 74 -12.40 -12.30 -7.93
CA ARG A 74 -12.18 -12.83 -6.58
C ARG A 74 -11.45 -11.79 -5.72
N PRO A 75 -11.88 -11.55 -4.46
CA PRO A 75 -11.15 -10.71 -3.53
C PRO A 75 -9.74 -11.22 -3.28
N ILE A 76 -8.79 -10.30 -3.12
CA ILE A 76 -7.39 -10.61 -2.81
C ILE A 76 -6.97 -9.90 -1.52
N ILE A 77 -6.24 -10.58 -0.66
CA ILE A 77 -5.49 -9.99 0.45
C ILE A 77 -4.03 -9.93 0.01
N PHE A 78 -3.61 -8.74 -0.42
CA PHE A 78 -2.22 -8.45 -0.71
C PHE A 78 -1.47 -8.23 0.61
N THR A 79 -0.50 -9.08 0.87
CA THR A 79 0.29 -9.08 2.11
C THR A 79 1.68 -8.59 1.78
N ALA A 80 2.11 -7.45 2.31
CA ALA A 80 3.38 -6.84 1.95
C ALA A 80 4.22 -6.48 3.17
N ASN A 81 5.55 -6.47 3.03
CA ASN A 81 6.42 -5.76 3.96
C ASN A 81 6.27 -4.25 3.78
N HIS A 82 6.64 -3.46 4.79
CA HIS A 82 6.45 -2.00 4.78
C HIS A 82 7.74 -1.27 5.10
N GLN A 83 8.21 -0.44 4.18
CA GLN A 83 9.50 0.24 4.24
C GLN A 83 9.36 1.76 4.29
N SER A 84 8.35 2.34 3.63
CA SER A 84 8.15 3.79 3.65
C SER A 84 6.71 4.19 3.28
N MET A 85 6.37 5.48 3.38
CA MET A 85 5.09 5.97 2.84
C MET A 85 5.02 5.92 1.31
N TYR A 86 6.17 5.81 0.65
CA TYR A 86 6.31 5.71 -0.81
C TYR A 86 6.04 4.29 -1.33
N ASP A 87 5.75 3.33 -0.44
CA ASP A 87 5.21 2.02 -0.79
C ASP A 87 3.81 2.11 -1.41
N ILE A 88 3.04 3.12 -1.00
CA ILE A 88 1.59 3.18 -1.23
C ILE A 88 1.23 3.52 -2.68
N PRO A 89 1.78 4.57 -3.31
CA PRO A 89 1.39 4.91 -4.68
C PRO A 89 1.67 3.82 -5.72
N PRO A 90 2.83 3.12 -5.71
CA PRO A 90 3.06 1.98 -6.61
C PRO A 90 2.02 0.87 -6.43
N LEU A 91 1.72 0.50 -5.18
CA LEU A 91 0.72 -0.51 -4.88
C LEU A 91 -0.67 -0.10 -5.39
N ILE A 92 -1.10 1.14 -5.14
CA ILE A 92 -2.39 1.64 -5.66
C ILE A 92 -2.42 1.56 -7.18
N TRP A 93 -1.42 2.11 -7.86
CA TRP A 93 -1.42 2.21 -9.31
C TRP A 93 -1.34 0.84 -10.00
N PHE A 94 -0.40 -0.01 -9.59
CA PHE A 94 -0.16 -1.28 -10.27
C PHE A 94 -1.19 -2.36 -9.89
N LEU A 95 -1.77 -2.30 -8.70
CA LEU A 95 -2.86 -3.20 -8.28
C LEU A 95 -4.27 -2.62 -8.53
N ARG A 96 -4.38 -1.47 -9.22
CA ARG A 96 -5.66 -0.76 -9.44
C ARG A 96 -6.77 -1.62 -10.05
N LYS A 97 -6.41 -2.65 -10.83
CA LYS A 97 -7.38 -3.59 -11.44
C LYS A 97 -8.12 -4.43 -10.39
N HIS A 98 -7.57 -4.56 -9.18
CA HIS A 98 -8.13 -5.38 -8.08
C HIS A 98 -8.79 -4.54 -6.98
N HIS A 99 -8.99 -3.23 -7.18
CA HIS A 99 -9.60 -2.34 -6.19
C HIS A 99 -8.94 -2.41 -4.80
N ALA A 100 -7.60 -2.42 -4.75
CA ALA A 100 -6.81 -2.54 -3.53
C ALA A 100 -7.10 -1.40 -2.51
N LYS A 101 -7.76 -1.76 -1.40
CA LYS A 101 -8.05 -0.87 -0.26
C LYS A 101 -7.02 -1.06 0.85
N PHE A 102 -6.74 -0.01 1.62
CA PHE A 102 -5.68 -0.05 2.63
C PHE A 102 -6.26 -0.02 4.05
N ILE A 103 -5.48 -0.57 4.99
CA ILE A 103 -5.65 -0.39 6.43
C ILE A 103 -4.72 0.76 6.86
N SER A 104 -5.29 1.88 7.26
CA SER A 104 -4.60 3.14 7.54
C SER A 104 -4.80 3.60 8.98
N LYS A 105 -3.88 4.45 9.46
CA LYS A 105 -4.04 5.17 10.72
C LYS A 105 -5.17 6.19 10.63
N ILE A 106 -6.08 6.21 11.60
CA ILE A 106 -7.23 7.13 11.62
C ILE A 106 -6.81 8.60 11.64
N GLU A 107 -5.65 8.93 12.19
CA GLU A 107 -5.11 10.29 12.23
C GLU A 107 -4.82 10.85 10.82
N LEU A 108 -4.51 9.99 9.84
CA LEU A 108 -4.26 10.39 8.45
C LEU A 108 -5.53 10.81 7.71
N THR A 109 -6.71 10.57 8.30
CA THR A 109 -7.99 11.01 7.72
C THR A 109 -8.20 12.53 7.84
N LYS A 110 -7.25 13.28 8.42
CA LYS A 110 -7.35 14.73 8.62
C LYS A 110 -6.08 15.44 8.13
N GLY A 111 -6.27 16.60 7.50
CA GLY A 111 -5.21 17.57 7.24
C GLY A 111 -4.35 17.36 5.98
N ILE A 112 -4.45 16.23 5.27
CA ILE A 112 -3.64 15.97 4.08
C ILE A 112 -4.54 16.03 2.83
N PRO A 113 -4.39 17.03 1.95
CA PRO A 113 -5.18 17.14 0.72
C PRO A 113 -5.14 15.85 -0.08
N SER A 114 -6.28 15.49 -0.70
CA SER A 114 -6.50 14.23 -1.42
C SER A 114 -6.35 12.93 -0.62
N ILE A 115 -5.29 12.75 0.16
CA ILE A 115 -5.03 11.56 0.97
C ILE A 115 -6.11 11.42 2.05
N SER A 116 -6.32 12.44 2.88
CA SER A 116 -7.33 12.40 3.94
C SER A 116 -8.74 12.22 3.38
N PHE A 117 -9.03 12.79 2.22
CA PHE A 117 -10.30 12.62 1.52
C PHE A 117 -10.49 11.17 1.06
N ASN A 118 -9.49 10.60 0.37
CA ASN A 118 -9.52 9.20 -0.06
C ASN A 118 -9.61 8.25 1.14
N LEU A 119 -8.91 8.50 2.24
CA LEU A 119 -9.01 7.64 3.42
C LEU A 119 -10.42 7.66 4.03
N LYS A 120 -11.11 8.81 4.05
CA LYS A 120 -12.48 8.94 4.56
C LYS A 120 -13.52 8.27 3.66
N TYR A 121 -13.41 8.46 2.34
CA TYR A 121 -14.48 8.12 1.40
C TYR A 121 -14.16 6.96 0.46
N GLY A 122 -12.89 6.54 0.37
CA GLY A 122 -12.40 5.54 -0.57
C GLY A 122 -12.61 4.09 -0.14
N GLY A 123 -13.19 3.83 1.04
CA GLY A 123 -13.64 2.50 1.44
C GLY A 123 -12.60 1.61 2.13
N GLY A 124 -11.45 2.14 2.55
CA GLY A 124 -10.47 1.43 3.38
C GLY A 124 -10.89 1.27 4.85
N ALA A 125 -10.01 0.72 5.68
CA ALA A 125 -10.19 0.64 7.13
C ALA A 125 -9.29 1.67 7.83
N ASN A 126 -9.88 2.62 8.56
CA ASN A 126 -9.13 3.63 9.32
C ASN A 126 -9.12 3.26 10.80
N ILE A 127 -7.98 2.75 11.26
CA ILE A 127 -7.84 2.18 12.60
C ILE A 127 -7.21 3.16 13.59
N ASP A 128 -7.72 3.17 14.81
CA ASP A 128 -6.98 3.66 15.98
C ASP A 128 -6.11 2.52 16.51
N ARG A 129 -4.79 2.73 16.49
CA ARG A 129 -3.85 1.70 16.97
C ARG A 129 -3.82 1.56 18.49
N LYS A 130 -4.43 2.49 19.21
CA LYS A 130 -4.58 2.44 20.67
C LYS A 130 -5.88 1.77 21.11
N ASP A 131 -6.82 1.56 20.17
CA ASP A 131 -8.09 0.87 20.42
C ASP A 131 -8.22 -0.38 19.54
N SER A 132 -7.86 -1.53 20.11
CA SER A 132 -7.92 -2.81 19.41
C SER A 132 -9.33 -3.22 18.99
N LYS A 133 -10.37 -2.83 19.75
CA LYS A 133 -11.77 -3.14 19.43
C LYS A 133 -12.22 -2.34 18.21
N GLN A 134 -11.90 -1.05 18.16
CA GLN A 134 -12.18 -0.21 16.99
C GLN A 134 -11.43 -0.71 15.75
N ALA A 135 -10.15 -1.06 15.90
CA ALA A 135 -9.35 -1.57 14.79
C ALA A 135 -9.93 -2.87 14.20
N ILE A 136 -10.31 -3.83 15.05
CA ILE A 136 -10.97 -5.07 14.62
C ILE A 136 -12.29 -4.77 13.92
N ALA A 137 -13.11 -3.87 14.47
CA ALA A 137 -14.40 -3.51 13.87
C ALA A 137 -14.24 -2.91 12.46
N GLU A 138 -13.27 -2.03 12.24
CA GLU A 138 -13.01 -1.45 10.92
C GLU A 138 -12.46 -2.47 9.91
N ILE A 139 -11.60 -3.39 10.36
CA ILE A 139 -11.10 -4.47 9.49
C ILE A 139 -12.21 -5.45 9.12
N LEU A 140 -13.13 -5.77 10.05
CA LEU A 140 -14.34 -6.57 9.74
C LEU A 140 -15.21 -5.86 8.69
N LYS A 141 -15.45 -4.55 8.84
CA LYS A 141 -16.20 -3.76 7.83
C LYS A 141 -15.50 -3.75 6.47
N LEU A 142 -14.16 -3.72 6.44
CA LEU A 142 -13.41 -3.84 5.20
C LEU A 142 -13.59 -5.24 4.59
N GLY A 143 -13.44 -6.32 5.36
CA GLY A 143 -13.66 -7.68 4.87
C GLY A 143 -15.08 -7.90 4.32
N GLU A 144 -16.09 -7.31 4.95
CA GLU A 144 -17.46 -7.35 4.43
C GLU A 144 -17.59 -6.62 3.09
N ARG A 145 -17.02 -5.41 2.96
CA ARG A 145 -17.01 -4.66 1.69
C ARG A 145 -16.21 -5.37 0.59
N MET A 146 -15.12 -6.06 0.94
CA MET A 146 -14.37 -6.90 0.00
C MET A 146 -15.27 -7.97 -0.61
N LYS A 147 -15.99 -8.71 0.24
CA LYS A 147 -16.93 -9.75 -0.19
C LYS A 147 -18.05 -9.18 -1.08
N GLN A 148 -18.64 -8.06 -0.67
CA GLN A 148 -19.79 -7.47 -1.38
C GLN A 148 -19.44 -6.87 -2.74
N ASN A 149 -18.26 -6.23 -2.85
CA ASN A 149 -17.89 -5.45 -4.03
C ASN A 149 -16.76 -6.07 -4.85
N ASN A 150 -16.33 -7.28 -4.50
CA ASN A 150 -15.14 -7.92 -5.06
C ASN A 150 -13.90 -7.00 -4.98
N TRP A 151 -13.70 -6.36 -3.82
CA TRP A 151 -12.51 -5.54 -3.58
C TRP A 151 -11.40 -6.37 -2.97
N SER A 152 -10.17 -5.88 -3.16
CA SER A 152 -9.00 -6.42 -2.50
C SER A 152 -8.56 -5.52 -1.35
N ALA A 153 -7.78 -6.07 -0.42
CA ALA A 153 -7.12 -5.32 0.63
C ALA A 153 -5.61 -5.43 0.50
N VAL A 154 -4.89 -4.36 0.88
CA VAL A 154 -3.45 -4.37 1.13
C VAL A 154 -3.26 -4.24 2.62
N ILE A 155 -2.52 -5.19 3.19
CA ILE A 155 -2.15 -5.23 4.60
C ILE A 155 -0.64 -5.32 4.73
N PHE A 156 -0.12 -4.58 5.71
CA PHE A 156 1.28 -4.62 6.14
C PHE A 156 1.36 -5.30 7.51
N PRO A 157 1.58 -6.62 7.59
CA PRO A 157 1.45 -7.37 8.84
C PRO A 157 2.50 -7.03 9.89
N GLU A 158 3.60 -6.38 9.51
CA GLU A 158 4.60 -5.82 10.44
C GLU A 158 4.01 -4.74 11.38
N GLY A 159 2.85 -4.17 11.02
CA GLY A 159 2.17 -3.10 11.76
C GLY A 159 2.90 -1.74 11.76
N THR A 160 4.18 -1.71 11.38
CA THR A 160 5.05 -0.54 11.36
C THR A 160 6.01 -0.61 10.18
N ARG A 161 6.55 0.55 9.79
CA ARG A 161 7.58 0.63 8.74
C ARG A 161 8.93 0.15 9.28
N SER A 162 9.63 -0.65 8.49
CA SER A 162 11.05 -0.92 8.63
C SER A 162 11.85 0.32 8.24
N ARG A 163 12.84 0.70 9.06
CA ARG A 163 13.68 1.90 8.83
C ARG A 163 15.05 1.56 8.21
N ASP A 164 15.39 0.28 8.20
CA ASP A 164 16.67 -0.27 7.75
C ASP A 164 16.49 -1.35 6.66
N GLY A 165 15.25 -1.60 6.24
CA GLY A 165 14.89 -2.62 5.26
C GLY A 165 14.71 -4.01 5.83
N ARG A 166 15.01 -4.25 7.12
CA ARG A 166 14.81 -5.55 7.77
C ARG A 166 13.32 -5.80 8.00
N ILE A 167 12.85 -6.96 7.57
CA ILE A 167 11.46 -7.40 7.74
C ILE A 167 11.26 -7.87 9.18
N LYS A 168 10.25 -7.30 9.85
CA LYS A 168 9.79 -7.74 11.18
C LYS A 168 8.85 -8.94 11.07
N GLN A 169 8.61 -9.60 12.20
CA GLN A 169 7.63 -10.67 12.29
C GLN A 169 6.24 -10.20 11.87
N PHE A 170 5.55 -11.04 11.10
CA PHE A 170 4.21 -10.75 10.61
C PHE A 170 3.14 -11.09 11.65
N ALA A 171 2.27 -10.12 11.95
CA ALA A 171 1.09 -10.35 12.79
C ALA A 171 -0.04 -11.01 12.01
N VAL A 172 -0.68 -12.01 12.61
CA VAL A 172 -1.75 -12.81 11.98
C VAL A 172 -3.11 -12.12 12.04
N GLY A 173 -3.38 -11.38 13.10
CA GLY A 173 -4.73 -10.92 13.47
C GLY A 173 -5.46 -10.09 12.40
N GLY A 174 -4.74 -9.25 11.64
CA GLY A 174 -5.35 -8.44 10.59
C GLY A 174 -5.84 -9.28 9.41
N VAL A 175 -5.02 -10.22 8.94
CA VAL A 175 -5.39 -11.17 7.88
C VAL A 175 -6.52 -12.08 8.36
N ALA A 176 -6.44 -12.58 9.60
CA ALA A 176 -7.50 -13.39 10.21
C ALA A 176 -8.84 -12.66 10.22
N THR A 177 -8.82 -11.37 10.56
CA THR A 177 -10.04 -10.56 10.65
C THR A 177 -10.68 -10.29 9.29
N LEU A 178 -9.87 -10.10 8.24
CA LEU A 178 -10.36 -10.00 6.87
C LEU A 178 -11.01 -11.32 6.41
N LEU A 179 -10.32 -12.45 6.63
CA LEU A 179 -10.79 -13.78 6.24
C LEU A 179 -12.08 -14.20 6.96
N LYS A 180 -12.33 -13.73 8.19
CA LYS A 180 -13.62 -13.96 8.88
C LYS A 180 -14.84 -13.48 8.08
N ARG A 181 -14.69 -12.40 7.30
CA ARG A 181 -15.77 -11.84 6.47
C ARG A 181 -15.63 -12.17 4.99
N CYS A 182 -14.41 -12.41 4.53
CA CYS A 182 -14.08 -12.74 3.16
C CYS A 182 -13.26 -14.05 3.08
N PRO A 183 -13.84 -15.21 3.46
CA PRO A 183 -13.09 -16.46 3.58
C PRO A 183 -12.57 -17.00 2.25
N ASN A 184 -13.18 -16.60 1.14
CA ASN A 184 -12.74 -16.97 -0.20
C ASN A 184 -11.62 -16.06 -0.73
N ALA A 185 -11.08 -15.11 0.04
CA ALA A 185 -10.03 -14.22 -0.47
C ALA A 185 -8.73 -14.99 -0.76
N LEU A 186 -8.10 -14.70 -1.90
CA LEU A 186 -6.77 -15.23 -2.24
C LEU A 186 -5.70 -14.43 -1.48
N ILE A 187 -4.68 -15.08 -0.92
CA ILE A 187 -3.57 -14.38 -0.28
C ILE A 187 -2.45 -14.22 -1.29
N VAL A 188 -1.99 -12.99 -1.53
CA VAL A 188 -0.95 -12.71 -2.51
C VAL A 188 0.17 -11.91 -1.84
N PRO A 189 1.34 -12.52 -1.61
CA PRO A 189 2.48 -11.81 -1.03
C PRO A 189 3.06 -10.81 -2.03
N VAL A 190 3.51 -9.66 -1.53
CA VAL A 190 4.22 -8.64 -2.32
C VAL A 190 5.47 -8.22 -1.58
N ALA A 191 6.64 -8.48 -2.16
CA ALA A 191 7.91 -8.04 -1.62
C ALA A 191 8.26 -6.64 -2.12
N ILE A 192 8.63 -5.76 -1.20
CA ILE A 192 9.07 -4.39 -1.46
C ILE A 192 10.54 -4.27 -1.08
N THR A 193 11.38 -3.87 -2.04
CA THR A 193 12.82 -3.69 -1.83
C THR A 193 13.25 -2.28 -2.19
N GLY A 194 14.16 -1.72 -1.40
CA GLY A 194 14.80 -0.43 -1.66
C GLY A 194 14.01 0.81 -1.27
N SER A 195 12.70 0.71 -1.01
CA SER A 195 11.86 1.87 -0.66
C SER A 195 12.30 2.57 0.64
N TRP A 196 12.83 1.83 1.62
CA TRP A 196 13.36 2.44 2.86
C TRP A 196 14.54 3.37 2.57
N LYS A 197 15.32 3.09 1.52
CA LYS A 197 16.49 3.89 1.15
C LYS A 197 16.07 5.29 0.67
N PHE A 198 14.89 5.42 0.08
CA PHE A 198 14.33 6.70 -0.35
C PHE A 198 14.18 7.70 0.80
N VAL A 199 13.90 7.21 2.01
CA VAL A 199 13.72 8.01 3.23
C VAL A 199 14.81 7.77 4.27
N ARG A 200 15.97 7.22 3.87
CA ARG A 200 17.03 6.81 4.81
C ARG A 200 17.65 7.95 5.64
N TYR A 201 17.49 9.20 5.18
CA TYR A 201 17.94 10.40 5.89
C TYR A 201 16.81 11.11 6.64
N GLY A 202 15.65 10.45 6.79
CA GLY A 202 14.44 11.04 7.33
C GLY A 202 13.54 11.63 6.24
N THR A 203 12.74 12.63 6.61
CA THR A 203 11.85 13.32 5.68
C THR A 203 12.56 14.40 4.86
N PHE A 204 13.78 14.81 5.24
CA PHE A 204 14.57 15.75 4.46
C PHE A 204 16.08 15.60 4.74
N PRO A 205 16.93 15.47 3.72
CA PRO A 205 16.58 15.28 2.31
C PRO A 205 16.09 13.84 2.05
N LEU A 206 15.32 13.64 0.99
CA LEU A 206 15.12 12.30 0.43
C LEU A 206 16.38 11.85 -0.31
N SER A 207 16.56 10.54 -0.44
CA SER A 207 17.70 10.00 -1.20
C SER A 207 17.48 10.13 -2.71
N PHE A 208 18.57 10.35 -3.45
CA PHE A 208 18.55 10.48 -4.91
C PHE A 208 19.09 9.20 -5.58
N GLY A 209 18.40 8.72 -6.62
CA GLY A 209 18.85 7.62 -7.46
C GLY A 209 18.44 6.22 -6.98
N GLU A 210 17.42 6.11 -6.11
CA GLU A 210 17.06 4.83 -5.52
C GLU A 210 16.36 3.90 -6.51
N LYS A 211 16.77 2.64 -6.54
CA LYS A 211 16.09 1.59 -7.30
C LYS A 211 15.13 0.86 -6.37
N MET A 212 13.84 1.04 -6.58
CA MET A 212 12.79 0.45 -5.76
C MET A 212 12.01 -0.59 -6.54
N THR A 213 11.76 -1.74 -5.93
CA THR A 213 11.07 -2.86 -6.56
C THR A 213 9.87 -3.30 -5.76
N TRP A 214 8.83 -3.74 -6.47
CA TRP A 214 7.66 -4.42 -5.96
C TRP A 214 7.51 -5.72 -6.74
N SER A 215 7.67 -6.86 -6.08
CA SER A 215 7.54 -8.19 -6.68
C SER A 215 6.31 -8.87 -6.12
N VAL A 216 5.30 -9.13 -6.97
CA VAL A 216 4.19 -10.02 -6.64
C VAL A 216 4.73 -11.44 -6.63
N LEU A 217 4.49 -12.16 -5.53
CA LEU A 217 4.94 -13.54 -5.31
C LEU A 217 3.81 -14.53 -5.51
N GLU A 218 4.15 -15.81 -5.36
CA GLU A 218 3.22 -16.92 -5.59
C GLU A 218 1.95 -16.77 -4.75
N PRO A 219 0.76 -16.70 -5.39
CA PRO A 219 -0.50 -16.68 -4.67
C PRO A 219 -0.71 -17.94 -3.85
N ILE A 220 -1.32 -17.79 -2.67
CA ILE A 220 -1.54 -18.89 -1.74
C ILE A 220 -3.03 -18.99 -1.42
N GLU A 221 -3.58 -20.19 -1.63
CA GLU A 221 -4.94 -20.52 -1.24
C GLU A 221 -5.05 -20.73 0.27
N TYR A 222 -6.11 -20.20 0.88
CA TYR A 222 -6.45 -20.50 2.25
C TYR A 222 -7.55 -21.55 2.33
N THR A 223 -7.18 -22.78 2.68
CA THR A 223 -8.09 -23.94 2.73
C THR A 223 -8.57 -24.27 4.15
N GLY A 224 -8.55 -23.30 5.06
CA GLY A 224 -9.06 -23.46 6.44
C GLY A 224 -8.09 -24.09 7.44
N GLY A 225 -6.78 -24.17 7.13
CA GLY A 225 -5.75 -24.62 8.06
C GLY A 225 -5.29 -23.56 9.08
N PRO A 226 -4.24 -23.85 9.89
CA PRO A 226 -3.65 -22.90 10.81
C PRO A 226 -3.13 -21.66 10.07
N LEU A 227 -3.68 -20.48 10.41
CA LEU A 227 -3.36 -19.25 9.69
C LEU A 227 -1.94 -18.76 10.02
N GLU A 228 -1.43 -19.10 11.20
CA GLU A 228 -0.07 -18.83 11.64
C GLU A 228 0.96 -19.45 10.68
N GLU A 229 0.78 -20.71 10.29
CA GLU A 229 1.68 -21.42 9.37
C GLU A 229 1.66 -20.78 7.97
N LEU A 230 0.47 -20.41 7.50
CA LEU A 230 0.30 -19.70 6.24
C LEU A 230 1.02 -18.35 6.28
N MET A 231 0.88 -17.59 7.37
CA MET A 231 1.54 -16.29 7.51
C MET A 231 3.06 -16.41 7.65
N LEU A 232 3.57 -17.49 8.26
CA LEU A 232 5.00 -17.80 8.26
C LEU A 232 5.51 -18.11 6.85
N LYS A 233 4.74 -18.87 6.05
CA LYS A 233 5.08 -19.10 4.63
C LYS A 233 5.10 -17.80 3.83
N VAL A 234 4.11 -16.92 4.02
CA VAL A 234 4.04 -15.60 3.40
C VAL A 234 5.24 -14.73 3.81
N GLU A 235 5.57 -14.67 5.10
CA GLU A 235 6.73 -13.93 5.61
C GLU A 235 8.03 -14.46 4.98
N LYS A 236 8.20 -15.79 4.93
CA LYS A 236 9.37 -16.43 4.33
C LYS A 236 9.52 -16.08 2.85
N GLN A 237 8.45 -16.19 2.05
CA GLN A 237 8.50 -15.84 0.63
C GLN A 237 8.94 -14.38 0.41
N ILE A 238 8.40 -13.45 1.20
CA ILE A 238 8.78 -12.03 1.10
C ILE A 238 10.23 -11.82 1.55
N ARG A 239 10.67 -12.48 2.62
CA ARG A 239 12.05 -12.38 3.11
C ARG A 239 13.05 -12.90 2.10
N ASP A 240 12.81 -14.08 1.53
CA ASP A 240 13.67 -14.70 0.52
C ASP A 240 13.80 -13.79 -0.73
N GLU A 241 12.70 -13.22 -1.23
CA GLU A 241 12.73 -12.31 -2.39
C GLU A 241 13.51 -11.01 -2.09
N VAL A 242 13.29 -10.41 -0.90
CA VAL A 242 14.01 -9.20 -0.49
C VAL A 242 15.50 -9.47 -0.38
N GLU A 243 15.90 -10.61 0.18
CA GLU A 243 17.31 -11.01 0.30
C GLU A 243 17.95 -11.27 -1.07
N GLN A 244 17.27 -11.97 -1.99
CA GLN A 244 17.76 -12.21 -3.35
C GLN A 244 17.93 -10.93 -4.15
N THR A 245 17.05 -9.94 -3.97
CA THR A 245 17.12 -8.65 -4.69
C THR A 245 18.25 -7.74 -4.19
N LEU A 246 18.85 -8.04 -3.02
CA LEU A 246 19.96 -7.28 -2.45
C LEU A 246 21.35 -7.75 -2.93
N ILE A 247 21.42 -8.90 -3.58
CA ILE A 247 22.61 -9.49 -4.20
C ILE A 247 22.75 -8.97 -5.64
#